data_AF-A0A495ZNI1-F1
#
_entry.id   AF-A0A495ZNI1-F1
#
_cell.length_a   1.000
_cell.length_b   1.000
_cell.length_c   1.000
_cell.angle_alpha   90.00
_cell.angle_beta   90.00
_cell.angle_gamma   90.00
#
_symmetry.space_group_name_H-M   'P 1'
#
loop_
_entity.id
_entity.type
_entity.pdbx_description
1 polymer ?
#
loop_
_entity_poly.entity_id
_entity_poly.type
_entity_poly.pdbx_seq_one_letter_code
_entity_poly.pdbx_strand_id
1 'polypeptide(L)'
;MDDSVSILFYSSKQQHFMVYYIGSKPRVYLETTVISYLVARPSNNVKVASWQQITQQLWEDYTDEFTFVVSPVVLTEAIQGDANVVQRRRDVLSNLTVLEVLPEADILAQKMLDVGAVPQSSRSDAQHIAIATTHGVEYLVSWNQKHIVNENKREHINQVCREAGFSPITIYTPAELMREFQMKEKEFENYTDPILEECYRIKEEFNAQFNSLEELSAHLRKVQEECKQQGMKVVSYYVPPSERKKRLSSTDDKILDTTSQ
;
A
#
# COMPACT_ATOMS: atom_id res chain seq x y z
N MET A 1 10.21 35.96 -2.43
CA MET A 1 10.61 35.39 -3.72
C MET A 1 9.95 34.03 -3.75
N ASP A 2 8.62 33.95 -3.78
CA ASP A 2 7.68 34.34 -4.84
C ASP A 2 7.94 33.52 -6.12
N ASP A 3 7.51 32.26 -6.08
CA ASP A 3 7.46 31.38 -7.23
C ASP A 3 6.03 31.40 -7.77
N SER A 4 5.80 32.37 -8.65
CA SER A 4 4.61 32.48 -9.49
C SER A 4 4.51 31.29 -10.44
N VAL A 5 3.39 30.57 -10.36
CA VAL A 5 3.00 29.48 -11.25
C VAL A 5 2.72 30.04 -12.66
N SER A 6 3.56 29.68 -13.62
CA SER A 6 3.39 29.99 -15.03
C SER A 6 2.51 28.94 -15.70
N ILE A 7 1.22 29.21 -15.88
CA ILE A 7 0.33 28.38 -16.70
C ILE A 7 0.51 28.80 -18.17
N LEU A 8 1.26 28.01 -18.94
CA LEU A 8 1.31 28.14 -20.40
C LEU A 8 0.08 27.46 -21.00
N PHE A 9 -0.91 28.27 -21.41
CA PHE A 9 -2.01 27.80 -22.25
C PHE A 9 -1.52 27.61 -23.68
N TYR A 10 -1.45 26.36 -24.13
CA TYR A 10 -1.44 26.04 -25.56
C TYR A 10 -2.79 25.44 -25.96
N SER A 11 -3.46 26.12 -26.88
CA SER A 11 -4.74 25.76 -27.48
C SER A 11 -4.52 24.83 -28.68
N SER A 12 -5.08 23.61 -28.64
CA SER A 12 -5.97 23.09 -29.69
C SER A 12 -6.49 21.69 -29.35
N LYS A 13 -7.82 21.56 -29.31
CA LYS A 13 -8.72 20.38 -29.45
C LYS A 13 -8.28 19.00 -28.90
N GLN A 14 -9.18 18.47 -28.05
CA GLN A 14 -9.14 17.21 -27.29
C GLN A 14 -8.32 17.27 -25.99
N GLN A 15 -8.90 17.95 -24.99
CA GLN A 15 -8.48 17.80 -23.60
C GLN A 15 -9.06 16.48 -23.05
N HIS A 16 -8.33 15.39 -23.24
CA HIS A 16 -8.32 14.35 -22.21
C HIS A 16 -7.72 15.01 -20.97
N PHE A 17 -8.53 15.31 -19.96
CA PHE A 17 -8.05 15.74 -18.65
C PHE A 17 -7.43 14.54 -17.93
N MET A 18 -6.25 14.13 -18.40
CA MET A 18 -5.37 13.26 -17.63
C MET A 18 -4.70 14.17 -16.60
N VAL A 19 -5.28 14.23 -15.39
CA VAL A 19 -4.62 14.86 -14.24
C VAL A 19 -3.39 14.01 -13.93
N TYR A 20 -2.25 14.39 -14.51
CA TYR A 20 -0.96 13.88 -14.08
C TYR A 20 -0.76 14.38 -12.65
N TYR A 21 -1.04 13.53 -11.67
CA TYR A 21 -0.30 13.62 -10.41
C TYR A 21 1.17 13.56 -10.83
N ILE A 22 1.96 14.57 -10.46
CA ILE A 22 3.43 14.50 -10.55
C ILE A 22 3.83 13.42 -9.53
N GLY A 23 3.64 12.17 -9.92
CA GLY A 23 3.73 11.00 -9.05
C GLY A 23 5.19 10.63 -8.93
N SER A 24 5.81 10.96 -7.80
CA SER A 24 7.07 10.36 -7.41
C SER A 24 6.97 8.84 -7.51
N LYS A 25 7.97 8.18 -8.11
CA LYS A 25 8.05 6.70 -8.18
C LYS A 25 7.75 6.09 -6.81
N PRO A 26 6.84 5.12 -6.69
CA PRO A 26 6.55 4.51 -5.40
C PRO A 26 7.81 3.90 -4.79
N ARG A 27 7.97 4.02 -3.47
CA ARG A 27 9.09 3.40 -2.76
C ARG A 27 8.75 1.95 -2.46
N VAL A 28 9.74 1.10 -2.67
CA VAL A 28 9.62 -0.33 -2.48
C VAL A 28 10.73 -0.79 -1.56
N TYR A 29 10.34 -1.21 -0.35
CA TYR A 29 11.24 -1.82 0.61
C TYR A 29 11.55 -3.26 0.18
N LEU A 30 12.82 -3.55 -0.07
CA LEU A 30 13.29 -4.89 -0.41
C LEU A 30 13.76 -5.64 0.84
N GLU A 31 13.09 -6.74 1.16
CA GLU A 31 13.55 -7.65 2.21
C GLU A 31 14.70 -8.56 1.71
N THR A 32 15.55 -9.03 2.62
CA THR A 32 16.79 -9.77 2.34
C THR A 32 16.60 -10.97 1.40
N THR A 33 15.47 -11.68 1.48
CA THR A 33 15.18 -12.79 0.57
C THR A 33 15.18 -12.34 -0.89
N VAL A 34 14.64 -11.17 -1.23
CA VAL A 34 14.59 -10.66 -2.61
C VAL A 34 16.01 -10.51 -3.16
N ILE A 35 16.89 -9.84 -2.41
CA ILE A 35 18.30 -9.66 -2.79
C ILE A 35 19.00 -11.03 -2.93
N SER A 36 18.68 -11.98 -2.06
CA SER A 36 19.26 -13.32 -2.10
C SER A 36 18.80 -14.13 -3.32
N TYR A 37 17.52 -14.04 -3.69
CA TYR A 37 16.99 -14.67 -4.91
C TYR A 37 17.54 -14.05 -6.19
N LEU A 38 17.82 -12.75 -6.19
CA LEU A 38 18.41 -12.03 -7.32
C LEU A 38 19.80 -12.57 -7.69
N VAL A 39 20.67 -12.79 -6.69
CA VAL A 39 22.10 -13.11 -6.93
C VAL A 39 22.50 -14.55 -6.64
N ALA A 40 21.56 -15.38 -6.18
CA ALA A 40 21.81 -16.79 -5.95
C ALA A 40 22.18 -17.51 -7.26
N ARG A 41 22.98 -18.58 -7.16
CA ARG A 41 23.26 -19.43 -8.32
C ARG A 41 21.95 -20.06 -8.81
N PRO A 42 21.78 -20.29 -10.12
CA PRO A 42 20.61 -20.99 -10.65
C PRO A 42 20.35 -22.28 -9.89
N SER A 43 19.11 -22.43 -9.42
CA SER A 43 18.68 -23.60 -8.66
C SER A 43 18.09 -24.67 -9.58
N ASN A 44 18.36 -25.94 -9.28
CA ASN A 44 17.69 -27.07 -9.94
C ASN A 44 16.27 -27.34 -9.38
N ASN A 45 15.93 -26.75 -8.22
CA ASN A 45 14.56 -26.80 -7.70
C ASN A 45 13.68 -25.82 -8.48
N VAL A 46 12.66 -26.35 -9.17
CA VAL A 46 11.76 -25.60 -10.06
C VAL A 46 11.11 -24.39 -9.39
N LYS A 47 10.64 -24.53 -8.13
CA LYS A 47 10.01 -23.43 -7.41
C LYS A 47 11.01 -22.31 -7.09
N VAL A 48 12.21 -22.69 -6.61
CA VAL A 48 13.28 -21.73 -6.33
C VAL A 48 13.74 -21.04 -7.61
N ALA A 49 13.92 -21.79 -8.70
CA ALA A 49 14.29 -21.25 -10.00
C ALA A 49 13.27 -20.23 -10.52
N SER A 50 11.97 -20.53 -10.38
CA SER A 50 10.90 -19.58 -10.73
C SER A 50 10.98 -18.29 -9.91
N TRP A 51 11.21 -18.36 -8.59
CA TRP A 51 11.39 -17.16 -7.77
C TRP A 51 12.63 -16.36 -8.14
N GLN A 52 13.74 -17.02 -8.52
CA GLN A 52 14.92 -16.35 -9.06
C GLN A 52 14.59 -15.60 -10.35
N GLN A 53 13.91 -16.25 -11.30
CA GLN A 53 13.50 -15.62 -12.57
C GLN A 53 12.56 -14.44 -12.37
N ILE A 54 11.55 -14.57 -11.51
CA ILE A 54 10.62 -13.47 -11.21
C ILE A 54 11.35 -12.29 -10.56
N THR A 55 12.32 -12.57 -9.69
CA THR A 55 13.10 -11.51 -9.04
C THR A 55 14.05 -10.81 -10.02
N GLN A 56 14.65 -11.56 -10.94
CA GLN A 56 15.46 -11.00 -12.03
C GLN A 56 14.60 -10.13 -12.95
N GLN A 57 13.41 -10.59 -13.31
CA GLN A 57 12.45 -9.81 -14.09
C GLN A 57 12.06 -8.51 -13.39
N LEU A 58 11.74 -8.55 -12.09
CA LEU A 58 11.48 -7.33 -11.31
C LEU A 58 12.65 -6.35 -11.41
N TRP A 59 13.88 -6.86 -11.33
CA TRP A 59 15.07 -6.03 -11.38
C TRP A 59 15.34 -5.43 -12.76
N GLU A 60 15.14 -6.21 -13.82
CA GLU A 60 15.42 -5.79 -15.20
C GLU A 60 14.33 -4.85 -15.73
N ASP A 61 13.06 -5.16 -15.47
CA ASP A 61 11.93 -4.47 -16.10
C ASP A 61 11.41 -3.28 -15.28
N TYR A 62 11.64 -3.23 -13.96
CA TYR A 62 10.97 -2.27 -13.05
C TYR A 62 11.91 -1.39 -12.22
N THR A 63 13.23 -1.44 -12.45
CA THR A 63 14.17 -0.56 -11.71
C THR A 63 13.90 0.93 -11.96
N ASP A 64 13.41 1.27 -13.14
CA ASP A 64 13.02 2.64 -13.47
C ASP A 64 11.59 3.01 -13.03
N GLU A 65 10.78 2.07 -12.53
CA GLU A 65 9.41 2.34 -12.08
C GLU A 65 9.32 2.58 -10.56
N PHE A 66 10.30 2.09 -9.81
CA PHE A 66 10.30 2.14 -8.35
C PHE A 66 11.53 2.85 -7.77
N THR A 67 11.35 3.40 -6.57
CA THR A 67 12.48 3.77 -5.71
C THR A 67 12.75 2.62 -4.75
N PHE A 68 13.72 1.75 -5.06
CA PHE A 68 14.09 0.66 -4.15
C PHE A 68 14.85 1.15 -2.92
N VAL A 69 14.38 0.72 -1.75
CA VAL A 69 14.98 1.06 -0.45
C VAL A 69 15.20 -0.19 0.39
N VAL A 70 16.19 -0.15 1.28
CA VAL A 70 16.51 -1.22 2.24
C VAL A 70 16.73 -0.64 3.64
N SER A 71 16.98 -1.47 4.65
CA SER A 71 17.38 -1.02 5.99
C SER A 71 18.68 -1.69 6.46
N PRO A 72 19.27 -1.22 7.57
CA PRO A 72 20.39 -1.89 8.23
C PRO A 72 20.12 -3.36 8.59
N VAL A 73 18.85 -3.76 8.77
CA VAL A 73 18.49 -5.18 8.97
C VAL A 73 18.89 -5.99 7.74
N VAL A 74 18.55 -5.50 6.53
CA VAL A 74 18.89 -6.17 5.27
C VAL A 74 20.40 -6.24 5.08
N LEU A 75 21.11 -5.14 5.36
CA LEU A 75 22.56 -5.11 5.26
C LEU A 75 23.22 -6.13 6.19
N THR A 76 22.71 -6.29 7.41
CA THR A 76 23.25 -7.19 8.42
C THR A 76 22.99 -8.66 8.09
N GLU A 77 21.81 -8.98 7.56
CA GLU A 77 21.45 -10.33 7.14
C GLU A 77 22.17 -10.74 5.84
N ALA A 78 22.31 -9.80 4.90
CA ALA A 78 22.93 -10.04 3.59
C ALA A 78 24.44 -10.32 3.64
N ILE A 79 25.12 -10.02 4.75
CA ILE A 79 26.55 -10.32 4.91
C ILE A 79 26.84 -11.69 5.54
N GLN A 80 25.81 -12.45 5.90
CA GLN A 80 25.97 -13.78 6.51
C GLN A 80 26.05 -14.89 5.45
N GLY A 81 26.90 -15.90 5.66
CA GLY A 81 26.97 -17.10 4.80
C GLY A 81 28.16 -17.11 3.84
N ASP A 82 28.00 -17.75 2.68
CA ASP A 82 29.08 -17.96 1.69
C ASP A 82 29.66 -16.65 1.15
N ALA A 83 30.99 -16.52 1.19
CA ALA A 83 31.69 -15.28 0.85
C ALA A 83 31.41 -14.79 -0.58
N ASN A 84 31.28 -15.70 -1.56
CA ASN A 84 31.03 -15.31 -2.95
C ASN A 84 29.58 -14.80 -3.13
N VAL A 85 28.62 -15.40 -2.42
CA VAL A 85 27.23 -14.95 -2.43
C VAL A 85 27.07 -13.63 -1.68
N VAL A 86 27.76 -13.47 -0.55
CA VAL A 86 27.84 -12.23 0.21
C VAL A 86 28.36 -11.09 -0.66
N GLN A 87 29.43 -11.30 -1.42
CA GLN A 87 29.98 -10.26 -2.28
C GLN A 87 28.95 -9.80 -3.32
N ARG A 88 28.29 -10.73 -4.03
CA ARG A 88 27.25 -10.35 -5.00
C ARG A 88 26.08 -9.60 -4.38
N ARG A 89 25.65 -9.97 -3.15
CA ARG A 89 24.60 -9.22 -2.43
C ARG A 89 25.07 -7.81 -2.08
N ARG A 90 26.32 -7.65 -1.65
CA ARG A 90 26.90 -6.32 -1.36
C ARG A 90 26.95 -5.43 -2.60
N ASP A 91 27.32 -5.99 -3.75
CA ASP A 91 27.40 -5.23 -5.01
C ASP A 91 26.03 -4.70 -5.45
N VAL A 92 24.95 -5.45 -5.19
CA VAL A 92 23.57 -4.97 -5.40
C VAL A 92 23.21 -3.88 -4.39
N LEU A 93 23.46 -4.13 -3.10
CA LEU A 93 23.06 -3.25 -2.00
C LEU A 93 23.79 -1.90 -2.01
N SER A 94 25.01 -1.81 -2.56
CA SER A 94 25.81 -0.57 -2.53
C SER A 94 25.19 0.60 -3.29
N ASN A 95 24.23 0.32 -4.19
CA ASN A 95 23.55 1.33 -5.00
C ASN A 95 22.15 1.69 -4.47
N LEU A 96 21.71 1.07 -3.38
CA LEU A 96 20.36 1.26 -2.83
C LEU A 96 20.35 2.26 -1.69
N THR A 97 19.24 3.00 -1.59
CA THR A 97 18.98 3.90 -0.46
C THR A 97 18.71 3.09 0.81
N VAL A 98 19.38 3.47 1.90
CA VAL A 98 19.24 2.81 3.20
C VAL A 98 18.42 3.70 4.13
N LEU A 99 17.32 3.16 4.66
CA LEU A 99 16.46 3.83 5.63
C LEU A 99 17.11 3.82 7.03
N GLU A 100 16.87 4.89 7.78
CA GLU A 100 17.26 4.96 9.20
C GLU A 100 16.39 4.03 10.06
N VAL A 101 16.97 3.47 11.13
CA VAL A 101 16.23 2.74 12.16
C VAL A 101 15.74 3.75 13.20
N LEU A 102 14.45 4.07 13.15
CA LEU A 102 13.82 5.05 14.04
C LEU A 102 13.38 4.38 15.37
N PRO A 103 13.41 5.09 16.51
CA PRO A 103 12.87 4.57 17.78
C PRO A 103 11.42 4.09 17.67
N GLU A 104 10.61 4.75 16.85
CA GLU A 104 9.22 4.38 16.57
C GLU A 104 9.12 3.00 15.91
N ALA A 105 10.10 2.62 15.08
CA ALA A 105 10.14 1.31 14.44
C ALA A 105 10.39 0.21 15.48
N ASP A 106 11.28 0.45 16.46
CA ASP A 106 11.51 -0.50 17.55
C ASP A 106 10.26 -0.71 18.40
N ILE A 107 9.55 0.38 18.73
CA ILE A 107 8.29 0.32 19.48
C ILE A 107 7.24 -0.46 18.69
N LEU A 108 7.09 -0.18 17.39
CA LEU A 108 6.11 -0.86 16.53
C LEU A 108 6.44 -2.34 16.36
N ALA A 109 7.71 -2.69 16.14
CA ALA A 109 8.17 -4.07 16.06
C ALA A 109 7.87 -4.83 17.36
N GLN A 110 8.18 -4.23 18.52
CA GLN A 110 7.90 -4.85 19.82
C GLN A 110 6.40 -5.10 20.02
N LYS A 111 5.55 -4.13 19.66
CA LYS A 111 4.09 -4.32 19.72
C LYS A 111 3.61 -5.51 18.87
N MET A 112 4.12 -5.66 17.65
CA MET A 112 3.79 -6.79 16.78
C MET A 112 4.18 -8.14 17.41
N LEU A 113 5.30 -8.19 18.13
CA LEU A 113 5.75 -9.38 18.83
C LEU A 113 4.86 -9.69 20.04
N ASP A 114 4.55 -8.68 20.85
CA ASP A 114 3.81 -8.82 22.12
C ASP A 114 2.39 -9.34 21.90
N VAL A 115 1.70 -8.85 20.87
CA VAL A 115 0.34 -9.29 20.50
C VAL A 115 0.33 -10.54 19.62
N GLY A 116 1.51 -11.07 19.27
CA GLY A 116 1.64 -12.29 18.47
C GLY A 116 1.31 -12.15 16.98
N ALA A 117 1.22 -10.91 16.46
CA ALA A 117 1.09 -10.66 15.02
C ALA A 117 2.32 -11.18 14.25
N VAL A 118 3.51 -11.07 14.86
CA VAL A 118 4.74 -11.72 14.42
C VAL A 118 5.27 -12.60 15.56
N PRO A 119 5.78 -13.83 15.29
CA PRO A 119 6.32 -14.68 16.35
C PRO A 119 7.50 -14.06 17.09
N GLN A 120 7.60 -14.30 18.40
CA GLN A 120 8.71 -13.81 19.26
C GLN A 120 10.11 -14.21 18.77
N SER A 121 10.23 -15.34 18.06
CA SER A 121 11.48 -15.81 17.47
C SER A 121 11.86 -15.09 16.16
N SER A 122 10.94 -14.31 15.58
CA SER A 122 11.04 -13.67 14.26
C SER A 122 11.22 -12.15 14.40
N ARG A 123 12.15 -11.72 15.26
CA ARG A 123 12.35 -10.29 15.57
C ARG A 123 12.80 -9.46 14.37
N SER A 124 13.66 -10.02 13.50
CA SER A 124 14.10 -9.31 12.30
C SER A 124 12.97 -9.14 11.28
N ASP A 125 12.08 -10.13 11.14
CA ASP A 125 10.87 -10.02 10.31
C ASP A 125 9.95 -8.87 10.80
N ALA A 126 9.76 -8.74 12.12
CA ALA A 126 8.99 -7.63 12.70
C ALA A 126 9.66 -6.26 12.42
N GLN A 127 10.99 -6.20 12.51
CA GLN A 127 11.76 -4.99 12.22
C GLN A 127 11.68 -4.56 10.76
N HIS A 128 11.72 -5.50 9.80
CA HIS A 128 11.49 -5.19 8.39
C HIS A 128 10.15 -4.48 8.16
N ILE A 129 9.08 -5.04 8.72
CA ILE A 129 7.73 -4.48 8.59
C ILE A 129 7.66 -3.12 9.27
N ALA A 130 8.19 -3.01 10.50
CA ALA A 130 8.10 -1.79 11.29
C ALA A 130 8.86 -0.63 10.66
N ILE A 131 10.12 -0.81 10.24
CA ILE A 131 10.92 0.24 9.61
C ILE A 131 10.24 0.73 8.33
N ALA A 132 9.79 -0.19 7.47
CA ALA A 132 9.14 0.18 6.23
C ALA A 132 7.82 0.95 6.50
N THR A 133 7.06 0.52 7.50
CA THR A 133 5.81 1.18 7.93
C THR A 133 6.06 2.58 8.49
N THR A 134 7.04 2.77 9.38
CA THR A 134 7.30 4.07 10.01
C THR A 134 7.82 5.12 9.04
N HIS A 135 8.51 4.71 7.98
CA HIS A 135 8.94 5.60 6.88
C HIS A 135 7.82 5.85 5.85
N GLY A 136 6.63 5.27 6.05
CA GLY A 136 5.50 5.38 5.16
C GLY A 136 5.79 4.83 3.76
N VAL A 137 6.65 3.82 3.65
CA VAL A 137 6.96 3.18 2.37
C VAL A 137 5.71 2.50 1.82
N GLU A 138 5.48 2.62 0.51
CA GLU A 138 4.24 2.17 -0.11
C GLU A 138 4.15 0.64 -0.17
N TYR A 139 5.26 -0.03 -0.49
CA TYR A 139 5.33 -1.49 -0.62
C TYR A 139 6.50 -2.11 0.14
N LEU A 140 6.27 -3.24 0.81
CA LEU A 140 7.30 -4.17 1.28
C LEU A 140 7.25 -5.43 0.43
N VAL A 141 8.38 -5.79 -0.17
CA VAL A 141 8.52 -6.96 -1.02
C VAL A 141 9.38 -8.03 -0.36
N SER A 142 8.85 -9.26 -0.30
CA SER A 142 9.52 -10.40 0.33
C SER A 142 9.11 -11.73 -0.30
N TRP A 143 9.98 -12.74 -0.22
CA TRP A 143 9.63 -14.15 -0.46
C TRP A 143 9.39 -14.94 0.83
N ASN A 144 9.52 -14.33 2.02
CA ASN A 144 9.26 -14.97 3.31
C ASN A 144 7.75 -15.18 3.55
N GLN A 145 7.21 -16.24 2.96
CA GLN A 145 5.81 -16.66 3.10
C GLN A 145 5.43 -17.12 4.51
N LYS A 146 6.41 -17.41 5.37
CA LYS A 146 6.16 -17.96 6.70
C LYS A 146 5.81 -16.88 7.72
N HIS A 147 6.50 -15.74 7.63
CA HIS A 147 6.45 -14.71 8.67
C HIS A 147 6.03 -13.34 8.17
N ILE A 148 6.34 -12.97 6.92
CA ILE A 148 6.06 -11.62 6.40
C ILE A 148 4.86 -11.64 5.44
N VAL A 149 4.93 -12.44 4.38
CA VAL A 149 3.92 -12.41 3.30
C VAL A 149 2.61 -13.12 3.67
N ASN A 150 2.60 -13.86 4.79
CA ASN A 150 1.46 -14.69 5.22
C ASN A 150 0.16 -13.88 5.37
N GLU A 151 -0.80 -14.11 4.48
CA GLU A 151 -2.08 -13.39 4.44
C GLU A 151 -2.85 -13.49 5.77
N ASN A 152 -2.82 -14.64 6.44
CA ASN A 152 -3.54 -14.84 7.71
C ASN A 152 -3.00 -13.94 8.83
N LYS A 153 -1.74 -13.48 8.73
CA LYS A 153 -1.13 -12.57 9.69
C LYS A 153 -1.26 -11.10 9.28
N ARG A 154 -1.49 -10.84 8.00
CA ARG A 154 -1.49 -9.49 7.43
C ARG A 154 -2.53 -8.59 8.09
N GLU A 155 -3.74 -9.10 8.31
CA GLU A 155 -4.78 -8.29 8.96
C GLU A 155 -4.42 -7.93 10.40
N HIS A 156 -3.79 -8.87 11.13
CA HIS A 156 -3.35 -8.61 12.50
C HIS A 156 -2.22 -7.56 12.54
N ILE A 157 -1.25 -7.68 11.62
CA ILE A 157 -0.19 -6.67 11.43
C ILE A 157 -0.81 -5.30 11.10
N ASN A 158 -1.77 -5.25 10.18
CA ASN A 158 -2.45 -4.03 9.78
C ASN A 158 -3.17 -3.37 10.95
N GLN A 159 -3.85 -4.16 11.78
CA GLN A 159 -4.53 -3.66 12.97
C GLN A 159 -3.54 -3.02 13.94
N VAL A 160 -2.42 -3.69 14.24
CA VAL A 160 -1.37 -3.17 15.13
C VAL A 160 -0.80 -1.86 14.61
N CYS A 161 -0.53 -1.75 13.30
CA CYS A 161 -0.07 -0.51 12.68
C CYS A 161 -1.07 0.63 12.89
N ARG A 162 -2.37 0.40 12.62
CA ARG A 162 -3.43 1.40 12.78
C ARG A 162 -3.59 1.85 14.22
N GLU A 163 -3.57 0.91 15.17
CA GLU A 163 -3.66 1.20 16.60
C GLU A 163 -2.44 1.98 17.12
N ALA A 164 -1.28 1.78 16.50
CA ALA A 164 -0.07 2.55 16.76
C ALA A 164 -0.03 3.91 16.02
N GLY A 165 -1.05 4.24 15.22
CA GLY A 165 -1.16 5.52 14.51
C GLY A 165 -0.47 5.55 13.14
N PHE A 166 -0.08 4.40 12.59
CA PHE A 166 0.56 4.27 11.29
C PHE A 166 -0.41 3.74 10.22
N SER A 167 -0.22 4.20 8.99
CA SER A 167 -0.82 3.57 7.81
C SER A 167 -0.14 2.20 7.59
N PRO A 168 -0.89 1.10 7.49
CA PRO A 168 -0.30 -0.20 7.22
C PRO A 168 0.43 -0.23 5.88
N ILE A 169 1.58 -0.88 5.84
CA ILE A 169 2.33 -1.10 4.61
C ILE A 169 1.69 -2.21 3.76
N THR A 170 1.72 -2.04 2.43
CA THR A 170 1.29 -3.09 1.51
C THR A 170 2.40 -4.13 1.36
N ILE A 171 2.12 -5.38 1.70
CA ILE A 171 3.10 -6.48 1.62
C ILE A 171 2.82 -7.34 0.40
N TYR A 172 3.83 -7.51 -0.46
CA TYR A 172 3.75 -8.32 -1.68
C TYR A 172 4.94 -9.24 -1.87
N THR A 173 4.74 -10.29 -2.67
CA THR A 173 5.82 -10.95 -3.40
C THR A 173 6.23 -10.12 -4.62
N PRO A 174 7.43 -10.32 -5.19
CA PRO A 174 7.81 -9.70 -6.46
C PRO A 174 6.77 -9.90 -7.58
N ALA A 175 6.16 -11.08 -7.69
CA ALA A 175 5.13 -11.38 -8.68
C ALA A 175 3.85 -10.57 -8.48
N GLU A 176 3.42 -10.40 -7.23
CA GLU A 176 2.24 -9.60 -6.89
C GLU A 176 2.48 -8.10 -7.17
N LEU A 177 3.67 -7.58 -6.83
CA LEU A 177 4.02 -6.18 -7.11
C LEU A 177 3.97 -5.88 -8.61
N MET A 178 4.63 -6.71 -9.44
CA MET A 178 4.63 -6.51 -10.90
C MET A 178 3.22 -6.59 -11.47
N ARG A 179 2.40 -7.55 -11.02
CA ARG A 179 1.00 -7.68 -11.46
C ARG A 179 0.19 -6.44 -11.12
N GLU A 180 0.27 -5.97 -9.88
CA GLU A 180 -0.44 -4.77 -9.42
C GLU A 180 -0.07 -3.53 -10.25
N PHE A 181 1.21 -3.38 -10.57
CA PHE A 181 1.69 -2.24 -11.35
C PHE A 181 1.28 -2.32 -12.82
N GLN A 182 1.41 -3.49 -13.45
CA GLN A 182 0.97 -3.71 -14.84
C GLN A 182 -0.53 -3.50 -15.02
N MET A 183 -1.36 -3.90 -14.04
CA MET A 183 -2.80 -3.67 -14.10
C MET A 183 -3.13 -2.18 -14.05
N LYS A 184 -2.46 -1.43 -13.19
CA LYS A 184 -2.61 0.03 -13.12
C LYS A 184 -2.25 0.70 -14.45
N GLU A 185 -1.12 0.38 -15.06
CA GLU A 185 -0.74 0.97 -16.36
C GLU A 185 -1.75 0.64 -17.47
N LYS A 186 -2.17 -0.62 -17.57
CA LYS A 186 -3.08 -1.06 -18.64
C LYS A 186 -4.50 -0.52 -18.52
N GLU A 187 -5.01 -0.34 -17.29
CA GLU A 187 -6.33 0.26 -17.05
C GLU A 187 -6.38 1.73 -17.48
N PHE A 188 -5.27 2.48 -17.38
CA PHE A 188 -5.23 3.87 -17.82
C PHE A 188 -4.97 4.04 -19.32
N GLU A 189 -4.20 3.16 -19.96
CA GLU A 189 -3.86 3.32 -21.39
C GLU A 189 -4.93 2.83 -22.37
N ASN A 190 -5.73 1.80 -22.02
CA ASN A 190 -6.57 1.10 -23.01
C ASN A 190 -8.07 1.06 -22.70
N TYR A 191 -8.54 1.75 -21.66
CA TYR A 191 -9.96 1.71 -21.31
C TYR A 191 -10.74 2.86 -21.96
N THR A 192 -11.27 2.62 -23.15
CA THR A 192 -12.37 3.42 -23.72
C THR A 192 -13.65 2.58 -23.67
N ASP A 193 -14.48 2.81 -22.65
CA ASP A 193 -15.80 2.21 -22.52
C ASP A 193 -16.85 3.24 -22.91
N PRO A 194 -17.68 2.99 -23.94
CA PRO A 194 -18.70 3.95 -24.36
C PRO A 194 -19.67 4.33 -23.22
N ILE A 195 -19.88 3.45 -22.24
CA ILE A 195 -20.70 3.75 -21.05
C ILE A 195 -19.98 4.71 -20.11
N LEU A 196 -18.66 4.55 -19.91
CA LEU A 196 -17.89 5.50 -19.09
C LEU A 196 -17.75 6.85 -19.78
N GLU A 197 -17.58 6.89 -21.11
CA GLU A 197 -17.55 8.14 -21.88
C GLU A 197 -18.87 8.90 -21.77
N GLU A 198 -20.01 8.19 -21.85
CA GLU A 198 -21.32 8.77 -21.58
C GLU A 198 -21.40 9.30 -20.13
N CYS A 199 -20.94 8.51 -19.15
CA CYS A 199 -20.91 8.94 -17.76
C CYS A 199 -20.01 10.16 -17.51
N TYR A 200 -18.87 10.28 -18.20
CA TYR A 200 -17.99 11.43 -18.12
C TYR A 200 -18.66 12.68 -18.67
N ARG A 201 -19.27 12.59 -19.84
CA ARG A 201 -20.06 13.69 -20.41
C ARG A 201 -21.20 14.13 -19.48
N ILE A 202 -21.96 13.19 -18.93
CA ILE A 202 -23.03 13.50 -17.97
C ILE A 202 -22.47 14.24 -16.74
N LYS A 203 -21.34 13.78 -16.21
CA LYS A 203 -20.69 14.42 -15.06
C LYS A 203 -20.18 15.82 -15.40
N GLU A 204 -19.59 16.01 -16.58
CA GLU A 204 -19.13 17.33 -17.03
C GLU A 204 -20.31 18.30 -17.20
N GLU A 205 -21.37 17.89 -17.90
CA GLU A 205 -22.59 18.68 -18.10
C GLU A 205 -23.28 19.00 -16.77
N PHE A 206 -23.28 18.05 -15.81
CA PHE A 206 -23.82 18.27 -14.48
C PHE A 206 -22.96 19.23 -13.67
N ASN A 207 -21.64 19.05 -13.66
CA ASN A 207 -20.71 19.90 -12.91
C ASN A 207 -20.69 21.34 -13.44
N ALA A 208 -20.80 21.53 -14.76
CA ALA A 208 -20.84 22.85 -15.38
C ALA A 208 -22.04 23.72 -14.96
N GLN A 209 -23.06 23.13 -14.32
CA GLN A 209 -24.22 23.86 -13.79
C GLN A 209 -23.92 24.58 -12.47
N PHE A 210 -22.80 24.28 -11.81
CA PHE A 210 -22.47 24.79 -10.48
C PHE A 210 -21.12 25.50 -10.51
N ASN A 211 -21.06 26.70 -9.92
CA ASN A 211 -19.82 27.47 -9.82
C ASN A 211 -19.05 27.16 -8.53
N SER A 212 -19.68 26.44 -7.59
CA SER A 212 -19.06 26.07 -6.32
C SER A 212 -19.61 24.75 -5.76
N LEU A 213 -18.83 24.13 -4.87
CA LEU A 213 -19.26 22.93 -4.13
C LEU A 213 -20.46 23.21 -3.21
N GLU A 214 -20.59 24.45 -2.72
CA GLU A 214 -21.71 24.85 -1.88
C GLU A 214 -23.03 24.86 -2.67
N GLU A 215 -23.01 25.42 -3.88
CA GLU A 215 -24.16 25.40 -4.81
C GLU A 215 -24.58 23.97 -5.18
N LEU A 216 -23.61 23.12 -5.54
CA LEU A 216 -23.86 21.71 -5.81
C LEU A 216 -24.47 21.00 -4.59
N SER A 217 -23.92 21.23 -3.40
CA SER A 217 -24.44 20.62 -2.17
C SER A 217 -25.86 21.07 -1.85
N ALA A 218 -26.19 22.34 -2.09
CA ALA A 218 -27.55 22.87 -1.91
C ALA A 218 -28.54 22.21 -2.88
N HIS A 219 -28.15 22.06 -4.15
CA HIS A 219 -28.93 21.34 -5.14
C HIS A 219 -29.19 19.88 -4.73
N LEU A 220 -28.14 19.14 -4.33
CA LEU A 220 -28.27 17.74 -3.91
C LEU A 220 -29.19 17.57 -2.69
N ARG A 221 -29.17 18.50 -1.73
CA ARG A 221 -30.09 18.49 -0.58
C ARG A 221 -31.55 18.67 -1.01
N LYS A 222 -31.79 19.51 -2.02
CA LYS A 222 -33.13 19.70 -2.59
C LYS A 222 -33.63 18.42 -3.27
N VAL A 223 -32.80 17.80 -4.11
CA VAL A 223 -33.10 16.52 -4.77
C VAL A 223 -33.40 15.43 -3.74
N GLN A 224 -32.62 15.36 -2.65
CA GLN A 224 -32.87 14.40 -1.57
C GLN A 224 -34.26 14.58 -0.95
N GLU A 225 -34.75 15.81 -0.79
CA GLU A 225 -36.08 16.07 -0.25
C GLU A 225 -37.18 15.68 -1.23
N GLU A 226 -36.98 15.94 -2.53
CA GLU A 226 -37.87 15.49 -3.60
C GLU A 226 -37.97 13.95 -3.64
N CYS A 227 -36.86 13.24 -3.49
CA CYS A 227 -36.84 11.78 -3.37
C CYS A 227 -37.71 11.28 -2.19
N LYS A 228 -37.62 11.93 -1.01
CA LYS A 228 -38.47 11.57 0.13
C LYS A 228 -39.95 11.79 -0.17
N GLN A 229 -40.29 12.90 -0.83
CA GLN A 229 -41.67 13.22 -1.21
C GLN A 229 -42.23 12.20 -2.21
N GLN A 230 -41.39 11.64 -3.07
CA GLN A 230 -41.73 10.56 -4.00
C GLN A 230 -41.77 9.17 -3.34
N GLY A 231 -41.55 9.08 -2.02
CA GLY A 231 -41.55 7.82 -1.28
C GLY A 231 -40.28 6.97 -1.47
N MET A 232 -39.21 7.55 -2.04
CA MET A 232 -37.92 6.85 -2.15
C MET A 232 -37.25 6.75 -0.78
N LYS A 233 -36.57 5.62 -0.55
CA LYS A 233 -35.86 5.36 0.71
C LYS A 233 -34.56 6.18 0.78
N VAL A 234 -34.52 7.17 1.65
CA VAL A 234 -33.34 7.98 1.98
C VAL A 234 -32.86 7.62 3.40
N VAL A 235 -31.59 7.19 3.54
CA VAL A 235 -31.02 6.74 4.83
C VAL A 235 -29.62 7.32 5.06
N SER A 236 -29.24 7.48 6.34
CA SER A 236 -27.87 7.79 6.75
C SER A 236 -27.30 6.65 7.59
N TYR A 237 -26.12 6.16 7.21
CA TYR A 237 -25.34 5.19 8.00
C TYR A 237 -24.21 5.86 8.79
N TYR A 238 -24.15 7.20 8.78
CA TYR A 238 -23.12 7.93 9.49
C TYR A 238 -23.28 7.78 11.01
N VAL A 239 -22.23 7.28 11.65
CA VAL A 239 -22.11 7.24 13.12
C VAL A 239 -21.09 8.30 13.55
N PRO A 240 -21.51 9.32 14.32
CA PRO A 240 -20.62 10.37 14.81
C PRO A 240 -19.45 9.80 15.62
N PRO A 241 -18.24 10.39 15.57
CA PRO A 241 -17.09 9.93 16.35
C PRO A 241 -17.37 9.78 17.85
N SER A 242 -18.22 10.64 18.42
CA SER A 242 -18.66 10.60 19.82
C SER A 242 -19.44 9.32 20.19
N GLU A 243 -20.15 8.72 19.22
CA GLU A 243 -20.97 7.52 19.44
C GLU A 243 -20.24 6.21 19.13
N ARG A 244 -19.12 6.27 18.41
CA ARG A 244 -18.30 5.09 18.08
C ARG A 244 -17.74 4.40 19.33
N LYS A 245 -17.41 5.16 20.39
CA LYS A 245 -16.87 4.62 21.65
C LYS A 245 -17.90 3.81 22.47
N LYS A 246 -19.21 4.07 22.32
CA LYS A 246 -20.27 3.37 23.06
C LYS A 246 -20.61 1.99 22.50
N ARG A 247 -20.33 1.72 21.23
CA ARG A 247 -20.58 0.40 20.63
C ARG A 247 -19.56 -0.64 21.08
N LEU A 248 -18.28 -0.26 21.22
CA LEU A 248 -17.22 -1.15 21.69
C LEU A 248 -17.45 -1.63 23.14
N SER A 249 -18.02 -0.80 24.02
CA SER A 249 -18.30 -1.20 25.41
C SER A 249 -19.55 -2.07 25.59
N SER A 250 -20.38 -2.27 24.55
CA SER A 250 -21.64 -3.03 24.67
C SER A 250 -21.57 -4.48 24.17
N THR A 251 -20.47 -4.85 23.51
CA THR A 251 -20.25 -6.20 22.97
C THR A 251 -19.49 -7.12 23.92
N ASP A 252 -18.78 -6.57 24.92
CA ASP A 252 -18.01 -7.38 25.89
C ASP A 252 -18.87 -7.92 27.04
N ASP A 253 -20.05 -7.35 27.30
CA ASP A 253 -20.93 -7.75 28.42
C ASP A 253 -21.91 -8.90 28.09
N LYS A 254 -21.86 -9.50 26.88
CA LYS A 254 -22.80 -10.58 26.49
C LYS A 254 -22.20 -11.96 26.30
N ILE A 255 -20.91 -12.17 26.58
CA ILE A 255 -20.27 -13.50 26.42
C ILE A 255 -20.08 -14.25 27.75
N LEU A 256 -20.36 -13.64 28.91
CA LEU A 256 -20.05 -14.24 30.22
C LEU A 256 -21.18 -14.98 30.95
N ASP A 257 -22.37 -15.19 30.37
CA ASP A 257 -23.50 -15.74 31.14
C ASP A 257 -24.26 -16.94 30.52
N THR A 258 -23.55 -17.86 29.87
CA THR A 258 -24.12 -19.19 29.56
C THR A 258 -23.08 -20.30 29.71
N THR A 259 -22.67 -20.60 30.94
CA THR A 259 -22.12 -21.93 31.31
C THR A 259 -22.32 -22.16 32.81
N SER A 260 -23.57 -22.38 33.20
CA SER A 260 -23.93 -23.05 34.45
C SER A 260 -25.34 -23.61 34.33
N GLN A 261 -25.45 -24.83 33.78
CA GLN A 261 -26.37 -25.89 34.17
C GLN A 261 -25.99 -27.17 33.44
#